data_AF-A0A914C521-F1
#
_entry.id   AF-A0A914C521-F1
#
_cell.length_a   1.000
_cell.length_b   1.000
_cell.length_c   1.000
_cell.angle_alpha   90.00
_cell.angle_beta   90.00
_cell.angle_gamma   90.00
#
_symmetry.space_group_name_H-M   'P 1'
#
loop_
_entity.id
_entity.type
_entity.pdbx_description
1 polymer ?
#
loop_
_entity_poly.entity_id
_entity_poly.type
_entity_poly.pdbx_seq_one_letter_code
_entity_poly.pdbx_strand_id
1 'polypeptide(L)'
;MLNLTVANENPDQPPQWEAMFLSAKEEYEMPSLKPTYWNQLIDRMLTNDTLLQQFLRNYYRISDRDCDMDCKNSILCHLRQAHHSDNLCSDFMPPQKQAHAEKFPNFKSKNEAIEYVEDIKKKLLKNHKN
;
A
#
# COMPACT_ATOMS: atom_id res chain seq x y z
N MET A 1 -21.35 -7.01 6.59
CA MET A 1 -20.12 -7.51 7.21
C MET A 1 -20.52 -8.43 8.34
N LEU A 2 -19.80 -9.52 8.52
CA LEU A 2 -19.91 -10.35 9.70
C LEU A 2 -18.68 -10.10 10.57
N ASN A 3 -18.89 -9.61 11.80
CA ASN A 3 -17.82 -9.47 12.77
C ASN A 3 -17.56 -10.83 13.43
N LEU A 4 -16.49 -11.50 12.99
CA LEU A 4 -16.17 -12.86 13.45
C LEU A 4 -15.78 -12.90 14.93
N THR A 5 -15.19 -11.85 15.48
CA THR A 5 -14.86 -11.79 16.91
C THR A 5 -16.14 -11.86 17.74
N VAL A 6 -17.11 -11.00 17.45
CA VAL A 6 -18.40 -10.97 18.15
C VAL A 6 -19.19 -12.27 17.94
N ALA A 7 -19.19 -12.80 16.72
CA ALA A 7 -19.89 -14.05 16.42
C ALA A 7 -19.29 -15.25 17.19
N ASN A 8 -17.96 -15.32 17.29
CA ASN A 8 -17.27 -16.40 18.00
C ASN A 8 -17.39 -16.28 19.52
N GLU A 9 -17.55 -15.07 20.07
CA GLU A 9 -17.86 -14.84 21.49
C GLU A 9 -19.27 -15.32 21.87
N ASN A 10 -20.17 -15.48 20.89
CA ASN A 10 -21.57 -15.84 21.08
C ASN A 10 -21.96 -17.08 20.23
N PRO A 11 -21.32 -18.24 20.43
CA PRO A 11 -21.44 -19.40 19.53
C PRO A 11 -22.86 -19.99 19.47
N ASP A 12 -23.68 -19.77 20.50
CA ASP A 12 -25.05 -20.26 20.58
C ASP A 12 -26.07 -19.33 19.90
N GLN A 13 -25.64 -18.13 19.47
CA GLN A 13 -26.49 -17.15 18.81
C GLN A 13 -26.25 -17.17 17.29
N PRO A 14 -27.29 -16.99 16.45
CA PRO A 14 -27.09 -16.82 15.02
C PRO A 14 -26.20 -15.60 14.72
N PRO A 15 -25.26 -15.70 13.77
CA PRO A 15 -24.37 -14.60 13.42
C PRO A 15 -25.15 -13.40 12.89
N GLN A 16 -24.87 -12.22 13.42
CA GLN A 16 -25.50 -10.97 13.00
C GLN A 16 -24.69 -10.31 11.89
N TRP A 17 -25.39 -9.91 10.82
CA TRP A 17 -24.80 -9.21 9.69
C TRP A 17 -25.10 -7.72 9.82
N GLU A 18 -24.06 -6.89 9.73
CA GLU A 18 -24.16 -5.43 9.83
C GLU A 18 -23.67 -4.74 8.55
N ALA A 19 -24.23 -3.57 8.23
CA ALA A 19 -23.69 -2.75 7.15
C ALA A 19 -22.35 -2.15 7.61
N MET A 20 -21.29 -2.28 6.80
CA MET A 20 -20.01 -1.64 7.11
C MET A 20 -20.05 -0.13 6.85
N PHE A 21 -20.76 0.23 5.78
CA PHE A 21 -21.09 1.59 5.36
C PHE A 21 -22.41 1.53 4.58
N LEU A 22 -23.13 2.65 4.50
CA LEU A 22 -24.45 2.70 3.85
C LEU A 22 -24.34 2.61 2.33
N SER A 23 -23.42 3.34 1.70
CA SER A 23 -23.05 3.17 0.29
C SER A 23 -21.64 3.68 -0.01
N ALA A 24 -21.01 3.20 -1.08
CA ALA A 24 -19.69 3.70 -1.49
C ALA A 24 -19.72 5.20 -1.87
N LYS A 25 -20.90 5.70 -2.30
CA LYS A 25 -21.08 7.12 -2.59
C LYS A 25 -20.98 7.97 -1.33
N GLU A 26 -21.63 7.55 -0.25
CA GLU A 26 -21.61 8.28 1.01
C GLU A 26 -20.28 8.10 1.72
N GLU A 27 -19.76 6.87 1.76
CA GLU A 27 -18.50 6.54 2.42
C GLU A 27 -17.31 7.33 1.88
N TYR A 28 -17.27 7.52 0.56
CA TYR A 28 -16.16 8.19 -0.14
C TYR A 28 -16.56 9.52 -0.79
N GLU A 29 -17.72 10.07 -0.43
CA GLU A 29 -18.23 11.35 -0.93
C GLU A 29 -18.27 11.44 -2.46
N MET A 30 -18.66 10.36 -3.13
CA MET A 30 -18.72 10.28 -4.60
C MET A 30 -20.12 10.63 -5.11
N PRO A 31 -20.26 11.55 -6.08
CA PRO A 31 -21.56 11.88 -6.69
C PRO A 31 -22.22 10.70 -7.41
N SER A 32 -21.41 9.80 -7.98
CA SER A 32 -21.89 8.57 -8.63
C SER A 32 -20.79 7.51 -8.66
N LEU A 33 -21.14 6.29 -9.04
CA LEU A 33 -20.20 5.16 -9.15
C LEU A 33 -19.56 5.04 -10.54
N LYS A 34 -19.54 6.13 -11.33
CA LYS A 34 -18.90 6.13 -12.66
C LYS A 34 -17.39 5.95 -12.52
N PRO A 35 -16.71 5.34 -13.52
CA PRO A 35 -15.26 5.12 -13.47
C PRO A 35 -14.43 6.37 -13.15
N THR A 36 -14.87 7.55 -13.63
CA THR A 36 -14.21 8.83 -13.35
C THR A 36 -14.13 9.16 -11.85
N TYR A 37 -15.17 8.86 -11.07
CA TYR A 37 -15.18 9.14 -9.64
C TYR A 37 -14.34 8.15 -8.85
N TRP A 38 -14.24 6.90 -9.31
CA TRP A 38 -13.27 5.93 -8.78
C TRP A 38 -11.83 6.37 -9.04
N ASN A 39 -11.52 6.87 -10.23
CA ASN A 39 -10.20 7.41 -10.53
C ASN A 39 -9.86 8.62 -9.65
N GLN A 40 -10.82 9.54 -9.45
CA GLN A 40 -10.65 10.67 -8.54
C GLN A 40 -10.46 10.24 -7.08
N LEU A 41 -11.10 9.15 -6.64
CA LEU A 41 -10.89 8.60 -5.30
C LEU A 41 -9.43 8.12 -5.14
N ILE A 42 -8.87 7.45 -6.13
CA ILE A 42 -7.45 7.04 -6.14
C ILE A 42 -6.55 8.29 -6.02
N ASP A 43 -6.83 9.33 -6.80
CA ASP A 43 -6.06 10.59 -6.77
C ASP A 43 -6.16 11.29 -5.40
N ARG A 44 -7.31 11.23 -4.72
CA ARG A 44 -7.48 11.78 -3.37
C ARG A 44 -6.68 10.99 -2.33
N MET A 45 -6.66 9.66 -2.42
CA MET A 45 -5.93 8.79 -1.48
C MET A 45 -4.40 8.92 -1.58
N LEU A 46 -3.87 9.49 -2.67
CA LEU A 46 -2.44 9.80 -2.79
C LEU A 46 -1.93 10.73 -1.68
N THR A 47 -2.74 11.72 -1.29
CA THR A 47 -2.34 12.77 -0.34
C THR A 47 -3.13 12.75 0.96
N ASN A 48 -4.20 11.94 1.01
CA ASN A 48 -5.06 11.81 2.18
C ASN A 48 -4.93 10.40 2.78
N ASP A 49 -4.02 10.25 3.74
CA ASP A 49 -3.77 8.97 4.42
C ASP A 49 -4.97 8.51 5.24
N THR A 50 -5.75 9.43 5.82
CA THR A 50 -6.99 9.08 6.55
C THR A 50 -8.01 8.43 5.61
N LEU A 51 -8.21 8.99 4.42
CA LEU A 51 -9.09 8.42 3.41
C LEU A 51 -8.58 7.06 2.90
N LEU A 52 -7.27 6.93 2.72
CA LEU A 52 -6.66 5.64 2.39
C LEU A 52 -6.92 4.61 3.49
N GLN A 53 -6.70 4.96 4.77
CA GLN A 53 -6.94 4.06 5.89
C GLN A 53 -8.40 3.63 5.98
N GLN A 54 -9.34 4.56 5.77
CA GLN A 54 -10.76 4.25 5.66
C GLN A 54 -11.05 3.26 4.53
N PHE A 55 -10.47 3.48 3.34
CA PHE A 55 -10.59 2.55 2.21
C PHE A 55 -10.01 1.17 2.54
N LEU A 56 -8.85 1.10 3.18
CA LEU A 56 -8.18 -0.16 3.54
C LEU A 56 -8.99 -0.97 4.55
N ARG A 57 -9.57 -0.32 5.57
CA ARG A 57 -10.51 -0.93 6.50
C ARG A 57 -11.67 -1.59 5.74
N ASN A 58 -12.25 -0.87 4.78
CA ASN A 58 -13.37 -1.36 3.98
C ASN A 58 -12.97 -2.49 3.01
N TYR A 59 -11.78 -2.40 2.41
CA TYR A 59 -11.25 -3.38 1.47
C TYR A 59 -10.91 -4.71 2.15
N TYR A 60 -10.15 -4.68 3.24
CA TYR A 60 -9.72 -5.87 3.97
C TYR A 60 -10.74 -6.36 4.99
N ARG A 61 -11.74 -5.54 5.32
CA ARG A 61 -12.78 -5.84 6.33
C ARG A 61 -12.19 -6.13 7.72
N ILE A 62 -11.13 -5.41 8.08
CA ILE A 62 -10.46 -5.46 9.39
C ILE A 62 -10.27 -4.03 9.92
N SER A 63 -10.27 -3.85 11.25
CA SER A 63 -10.18 -2.52 11.87
C SER A 63 -8.80 -1.90 11.75
N ASP A 64 -7.75 -2.70 11.94
CA ASP A 64 -6.38 -2.20 12.12
C ASP A 64 -5.46 -2.90 11.12
N ARG A 65 -5.16 -2.20 10.03
CA ARG A 65 -4.16 -2.62 9.06
C ARG A 65 -3.12 -1.54 8.88
N ASP A 66 -1.92 -1.81 9.37
CA ASP A 66 -0.78 -0.97 9.05
C ASP A 66 -0.49 -1.03 7.55
N CYS A 67 -0.24 0.13 6.95
CA CYS A 67 0.12 0.26 5.55
C CYS A 67 1.16 1.37 5.44
N ASP A 68 2.41 0.96 5.23
CA ASP A 68 3.52 1.85 4.98
C ASP A 68 3.48 2.42 3.55
N MET A 69 4.51 3.20 3.19
CA MET A 69 4.59 3.85 1.88
C MET A 69 4.59 2.83 0.73
N ASP A 70 5.29 1.70 0.88
CA ASP A 70 5.35 0.67 -0.16
C ASP A 70 3.99 -0.01 -0.34
N CYS A 71 3.31 -0.33 0.77
CA CYS A 71 1.94 -0.81 0.76
C CYS A 71 0.98 0.18 0.08
N LYS A 72 1.06 1.46 0.43
CA LYS A 72 0.23 2.53 -0.16
C LYS A 72 0.42 2.59 -1.68
N ASN A 73 1.67 2.65 -2.12
CA ASN A 73 2.00 2.75 -3.54
C ASN A 73 1.55 1.51 -4.32
N SER A 74 1.76 0.33 -3.74
CA SER A 74 1.31 -0.94 -4.33
C SER A 74 -0.21 -0.98 -4.48
N ILE A 75 -0.95 -0.62 -3.45
CA ILE A 75 -2.42 -0.66 -3.48
C ILE A 75 -2.98 0.35 -4.48
N LEU A 76 -2.50 1.60 -4.45
CA LEU A 76 -2.97 2.62 -5.38
C LEU A 76 -2.64 2.28 -6.84
N CYS A 77 -1.47 1.68 -7.09
CA CYS A 77 -1.12 1.12 -8.39
C CYS A 77 -2.09 0.00 -8.81
N HIS A 78 -2.35 -0.98 -7.94
CA HIS A 78 -3.34 -2.05 -8.19
C HIS A 78 -4.75 -1.53 -8.49
N LEU A 79 -5.18 -0.44 -7.84
CA LEU A 79 -6.49 0.17 -8.11
C LEU A 79 -6.53 0.92 -9.45
N ARG A 80 -5.40 1.49 -9.90
CA ARG A 80 -5.29 2.19 -11.18
C ARG A 80 -5.18 1.21 -12.35
N GLN A 81 -4.43 0.13 -12.17
CA GLN A 81 -4.21 -0.83 -13.23
C GLN A 81 -5.41 -1.78 -13.37
N ALA A 82 -6.04 -1.76 -14.55
CA ALA A 82 -7.03 -2.76 -14.94
C ALA A 82 -6.41 -3.87 -15.83
N HIS A 83 -5.08 -3.86 -15.97
CA HIS A 83 -4.29 -4.73 -16.81
C HIS A 83 -2.95 -5.01 -16.12
N HIS A 84 -2.26 -6.10 -16.46
CA HIS A 84 -0.98 -6.51 -15.85
C HIS A 84 0.23 -5.61 -16.18
N SER A 85 -0.01 -4.38 -16.62
CA SER A 85 1.04 -3.43 -17.01
C SER A 85 1.12 -2.29 -16.01
N ASP A 86 2.33 -2.00 -15.56
CA ASP A 86 2.62 -0.93 -14.60
C ASP A 86 2.69 0.46 -15.25
N ASN A 87 2.40 0.59 -16.54
CA ASN A 87 2.48 1.86 -17.28
C ASN A 87 1.56 2.96 -16.70
N LEU A 88 0.55 2.57 -15.92
CA LEU A 88 -0.39 3.50 -15.27
C LEU A 88 0.03 3.86 -13.83
N CYS A 89 1.14 3.33 -13.33
CA CYS A 89 1.54 3.48 -11.93
C CYS A 89 2.60 4.56 -11.68
N SER A 90 2.92 5.37 -12.69
CA SER A 90 3.93 6.43 -12.61
C SER A 90 3.70 7.42 -11.46
N ASP A 91 2.44 7.62 -11.07
CA ASP A 91 2.05 8.57 -10.02
C ASP A 91 2.28 8.05 -8.60
N PHE A 92 2.35 6.72 -8.45
CA PHE A 92 2.44 6.03 -7.15
C PHE A 92 3.84 5.56 -6.85
N MET A 93 4.67 5.39 -7.88
CA MET A 93 6.06 5.09 -7.61
C MET A 93 6.67 6.35 -7.00
N PRO A 94 7.43 6.27 -5.87
CA PRO A 94 8.40 7.33 -5.63
C PRO A 94 9.16 7.48 -6.96
N PRO A 95 9.53 8.70 -7.40
CA PRO A 95 10.29 8.86 -8.62
C PRO A 95 11.35 7.80 -8.50
N GLN A 96 11.29 6.82 -9.40
CA GLN A 96 12.29 5.80 -9.36
C GLN A 96 13.53 6.68 -9.45
N LYS A 97 14.31 6.74 -8.36
CA LYS A 97 15.69 6.46 -8.59
C LYS A 97 15.54 5.17 -9.36
N GLN A 98 15.67 5.28 -10.67
CA GLN A 98 16.48 4.38 -11.41
C GLN A 98 17.79 4.30 -10.60
N ALA A 99 17.77 3.66 -9.43
CA ALA A 99 18.46 2.43 -9.34
C ALA A 99 18.00 1.66 -10.59
N HIS A 100 18.66 1.96 -11.74
CA HIS A 100 19.56 0.97 -12.29
C HIS A 100 19.87 0.08 -11.12
N ALA A 101 19.23 -1.08 -10.98
CA ALA A 101 19.67 -2.04 -9.99
C ALA A 101 21.18 -2.00 -10.15
N GLU A 102 21.90 -1.37 -9.20
CA GLU A 102 23.33 -1.23 -9.32
C GLU A 102 23.70 -2.68 -9.30
N LYS A 103 24.02 -3.23 -10.49
CA LYS A 103 24.07 -4.67 -10.66
C LYS A 103 24.99 -5.13 -9.57
N PHE A 104 24.44 -5.84 -8.59
CA PHE A 104 25.25 -6.28 -7.46
C PHE A 104 26.46 -6.97 -8.08
N PRO A 105 27.68 -6.57 -7.70
CA PRO A 105 28.86 -7.17 -8.28
C PRO A 105 28.76 -8.70 -8.13
N ASN A 106 29.12 -9.43 -9.18
CA ASN A 106 29.22 -10.88 -9.06
C ASN A 106 30.40 -11.20 -8.13
N PHE A 107 30.10 -11.50 -6.87
CA PHE A 107 31.11 -11.86 -5.88
C PHE A 107 31.60 -13.27 -6.14
N LYS A 108 32.92 -13.43 -6.25
CA LYS A 108 33.59 -14.74 -6.38
C LYS A 108 33.71 -15.46 -5.04
N SER A 109 33.54 -14.73 -3.93
CA SER A 109 33.60 -15.30 -2.58
C SER A 109 32.78 -14.50 -1.56
N LYS A 110 32.49 -15.14 -0.43
CA LYS A 110 31.82 -14.50 0.71
C LYS A 110 32.61 -13.30 1.27
N ASN A 111 33.94 -13.38 1.26
CA ASN A 111 34.79 -12.30 1.79
C ASN A 111 34.70 -11.04 0.91
N GLU A 112 34.62 -11.21 -0.41
CA GLU A 112 34.45 -10.11 -1.37
C GLU A 112 33.09 -9.39 -1.16
N ALA A 113 32.04 -10.15 -0.86
CA ALA A 113 30.73 -9.58 -0.53
C ALA A 113 30.76 -8.79 0.80
N ILE A 114 31.50 -9.29 1.81
CA ILE A 114 31.64 -8.61 3.11
C ILE A 114 32.39 -7.29 2.94
N GLU A 115 33.49 -7.28 2.18
CA GLU A 115 34.26 -6.06 1.91
C GLU A 115 33.42 -4.98 1.21
N TYR A 116 32.62 -5.38 0.22
CA TYR A 116 31.70 -4.48 -0.47
C TYR A 116 30.68 -3.84 0.47
N VAL A 117 30.06 -4.63 1.35
CA VAL A 117 29.09 -4.13 2.33
C VAL A 117 29.74 -3.17 3.32
N GLU A 118 30.94 -3.46 3.80
CA GLU A 118 31.67 -2.59 4.72
C GLU A 118 32.10 -1.26 4.07
N ASP A 119 32.47 -1.27 2.79
CA ASP A 119 32.76 -0.05 2.03
C ASP A 119 31.51 0.84 1.87
N ILE A 120 30.35 0.24 1.55
CA ILE A 120 29.07 0.96 1.50
C ILE A 120 28.73 1.57 2.85
N LYS A 121 28.85 0.81 3.96
CA LYS A 121 28.59 1.33 5.32
C LYS A 121 29.46 2.55 5.62
N LYS A 122 30.76 2.50 5.28
CA LYS A 122 31.68 3.62 5.47
C LYS A 122 31.28 4.85 4.65
N LYS A 123 30.85 4.68 3.41
CA LYS A 123 30.38 5.77 2.54
C LYS A 123 29.10 6.42 3.09
N LEU A 124 28.15 5.62 3.55
CA LEU A 124 26.91 6.11 4.15
C LEU A 124 27.18 6.88 5.45
N LEU A 125 28.07 6.37 6.31
CA LEU A 125 28.45 7.03 7.56
C LEU A 125 29.20 8.35 7.35
N LYS A 126 29.92 8.52 6.22
CA LYS A 126 30.56 9.79 5.86
C LYS A 126 29.55 10.84 5.40
N ASN A 127 28.50 10.43 4.70
CA ASN A 127 27.48 11.35 4.19
C ASN A 127 26.53 11.89 5.28
N HIS A 128 26.46 11.26 6.45
CA HIS A 128 25.69 11.73 7.61
C HIS A 128 26.42 12.72 8.52
N LYS A 129 27.68 13.08 8.20
CA LYS A 129 28.50 14.03 8.99
C LYS A 129 28.65 15.42 8.36
N ASN A 130 27.91 15.70 7.28
CA ASN A 130 27.82 17.01 6.63
C ASN A 130 26.41 17.57 6.75
#